data_AF-G5KEK8-F1
#
_entry.id   AF-G5KEK8-F1
#
_cell.length_a   1.000
_cell.length_b   1.000
_cell.length_c   1.000
_cell.angle_alpha   90.00
_cell.angle_beta   90.00
_cell.angle_gamma   90.00
#
_symmetry.space_group_name_H-M   'P 1'
#
loop_
_entity.id
_entity.type
_entity.pdbx_description
1 polymer ?
#
loop_
_entity_poly.entity_id
_entity_poly.type
_entity_poly.pdbx_seq_one_letter_code
_entity_poly.pdbx_strand_id
1 'polypeptide(L)' 'MIMLFALNVVYNNYPWKPIPAILKPKIKEQIILIVGADNMELVNQLTKED' A
#
# COMPACT_ATOMS: atom_id res chain seq x y z
N MET A 1 -8.54 -8.26 -6.71
CA MET A 1 -8.32 -6.79 -6.88
C MET A 1 -7.42 -6.16 -5.83
N ILE A 2 -7.58 -6.38 -4.52
CA ILE A 2 -6.80 -5.69 -3.48
C ILE A 2 -5.28 -5.90 -3.62
N MET A 3 -4.86 -7.11 -3.96
CA MET A 3 -3.44 -7.42 -4.23
C MET A 3 -2.87 -6.61 -5.40
N LEU A 4 -3.67 -6.37 -6.45
CA LEU A 4 -3.25 -5.54 -7.59
C LEU A 4 -3.05 -4.08 -7.18
N PHE A 5 -3.91 -3.53 -6.31
CA PHE A 5 -3.70 -2.20 -5.75
C PHE A 5 -2.44 -2.14 -4.91
N ALA A 6 -2.21 -3.13 -4.03
CA ALA A 6 -1.01 -3.18 -3.21
C ALA A 6 0.26 -3.25 -4.05
N LEU A 7 0.29 -4.09 -5.09
CA LEU A 7 1.40 -4.15 -6.04
C LEU A 7 1.59 -2.81 -6.75
N ASN A 8 0.53 -2.20 -7.28
CA ASN A 8 0.68 -0.91 -7.97
C ASN A 8 1.16 0.22 -7.05
N VAL A 9 0.81 0.19 -5.77
CA VAL A 9 1.35 1.13 -4.77
C VAL A 9 2.83 0.85 -4.53
N VAL A 10 3.22 -0.42 -4.31
CA VAL A 10 4.61 -0.82 -4.08
C VAL A 10 5.51 -0.51 -5.27
N TYR A 11 5.05 -0.76 -6.49
CA TYR A 11 5.76 -0.47 -7.74
C TYR A 11 5.64 1.00 -8.19
N ASN A 12 5.05 1.87 -7.36
CA ASN A 12 4.86 3.30 -7.64
C ASN A 12 4.11 3.60 -8.95
N ASN A 13 3.29 2.65 -9.42
CA ASN A 13 2.43 2.79 -10.60
C ASN A 13 1.06 3.41 -10.27
N TYR A 14 0.65 3.36 -9.01
CA TYR A 14 -0.60 3.96 -8.54
C TYR A 14 -0.43 4.58 -7.15
N PRO A 15 -0.66 5.89 -6.98
CA PRO A 15 -0.45 6.56 -5.70
C PRO A 15 -1.49 6.13 -4.65
N TRP A 16 -1.12 6.27 -3.38
CA TRP A 16 -1.99 5.92 -2.24
C TRP A 16 -3.20 6.84 -2.06
N LYS A 17 -3.03 8.13 -2.39
CA LYS A 17 -4.02 9.21 -2.21
C LYS A 17 -5.41 8.94 -2.83
N PRO A 18 -5.54 8.51 -4.11
CA PRO A 18 -6.84 8.27 -4.74
C PRO A 18 -7.54 6.98 -4.27
N ILE A 19 -6.90 6.16 -3.43
CA ILE A 19 -7.49 4.91 -2.96
C ILE A 19 -8.66 5.23 -2.02
N PRO A 20 -9.85 4.62 -2.22
CA PRO A 20 -10.98 4.80 -1.31
C PRO A 20 -10.60 4.42 0.13
N ALA A 21 -10.99 5.25 1.10
CA ALA A 21 -10.66 5.05 2.52
C ALA A 21 -11.09 3.68 3.06
N ILE A 22 -12.18 3.12 2.53
CA ILE A 22 -12.70 1.79 2.88
C ILE A 22 -11.73 0.66 2.46
N LEU A 23 -10.99 0.85 1.37
CA LEU A 23 -10.06 -0.14 0.83
C LEU A 23 -8.63 0.02 1.35
N LYS A 24 -8.24 1.24 1.76
CA LYS A 24 -6.93 1.54 2.35
C LYS A 24 -6.47 0.53 3.43
N PRO A 25 -7.24 0.21 4.49
CA PRO A 25 -6.75 -0.74 5.51
C PRO A 25 -6.43 -2.11 4.92
N LYS A 26 -7.30 -2.64 4.05
CA LYS A 26 -7.09 -3.93 3.39
C LYS A 26 -5.90 -3.94 2.43
N ILE A 27 -5.67 -2.83 1.74
CA ILE A 27 -4.52 -2.68 0.84
C ILE A 27 -3.23 -2.54 1.67
N LYS A 28 -3.27 -1.83 2.81
CA LYS A 28 -2.12 -1.71 3.72
C LYS A 28 -1.68 -3.07 4.25
N GLU A 29 -2.62 -3.91 4.68
CA GLU A 29 -2.32 -5.29 5.09
C GLU A 29 -1.63 -6.09 3.98
N GLN A 30 -2.10 -5.94 2.73
CA GLN A 30 -1.47 -6.61 1.59
C GLN A 30 -0.10 -6.04 1.23
N ILE A 31 0.12 -4.73 1.38
CA ILE A 31 1.42 -4.10 1.20
C ILE A 31 2.41 -4.65 2.24
N ILE A 32 1.99 -4.80 3.50
CA ILE A 32 2.81 -5.39 4.56
C ILE A 32 3.18 -6.84 4.21
N LEU A 33 2.24 -7.62 3.66
CA LEU A 33 2.51 -9.00 3.21
C LEU A 33 3.47 -9.07 2.01
N ILE A 34 3.42 -8.10 1.09
CA ILE A 34 4.26 -8.06 -0.12
C ILE A 34 5.68 -7.55 0.19
N VAL A 35 5.79 -6.46 0.94
CA VAL A 35 7.07 -5.80 1.28
C VAL A 35 7.78 -6.55 2.43
N GLY A 36 7.02 -7.33 3.21
CA GLY A 36 7.51 -8.04 4.39
C GLY A 36 7.42 -7.17 5.64
N ALA A 37 7.09 -7.80 6.77
CA ALA A 37 6.88 -7.12 8.04
C ALA A 37 8.12 -6.37 8.56
N ASP A 38 9.33 -6.79 8.16
CA ASP A 38 10.59 -6.12 8.47
C ASP A 38 10.72 -4.73 7.82
N ASN A 39 9.97 -4.45 6.76
CA ASN A 39 10.11 -3.22 5.97
C ASN A 39 9.01 -2.20 6.27
N MET A 40 8.60 -2.06 7.54
CA MET A 40 7.55 -1.09 7.93
C MET A 40 7.86 0.36 7.54
N GLU A 41 9.14 0.74 7.49
CA GLU A 41 9.55 2.09 7.04
C GLU A 41 9.16 2.35 5.58
N LEU A 42 9.32 1.36 4.71
CA LEU A 42 8.87 1.43 3.31
C LEU A 42 7.34 1.47 3.23
N VAL A 43 6.65 0.67 4.04
CA VAL A 43 5.18 0.69 4.11
C VAL A 43 4.67 2.07 4.51
N ASN A 44 5.28 2.73 5.49
CA ASN A 44 4.90 4.08 5.92
C ASN A 44 5.20 5.15 4.88
N GLN A 45 6.31 5.02 4.12
CA GLN A 45 6.59 5.92 3.00
C GLN A 45 5.56 5.77 1.87
N LEU A 46 5.20 4.54 1.52
CA LEU A 46 4.23 4.23 0.47
C LEU A 46 2.79 4.60 0.83
N THR A 47 2.44 4.58 2.13
CA THR A 47 1.10 4.92 2.64
C THR A 47 0.99 6.33 3.21
N LYS A 48 2.00 7.18 2.96
CA LYS A 48 1.98 8.58 3.38
C LYS A 48 0.91 9.34 2.60
N GLU A 49 -0.03 9.93 3.32
CA GLU A 49 -1.01 10.87 2.75
C GLU A 49 -0.40 12.27 2.81
N ASP A 50 0.04 12.77 1.66
CA ASP A 50 0.33 14.19 1.44
C ASP A 50 -0.97 14.93 1.04
#